data_AF-A0A179BH36-F1
#
_entry.id   AF-A0A179BH36-F1
#
_cell.length_a   1.000
_cell.length_b   1.000
_cell.length_c   1.000
_cell.angle_alpha   90.00
_cell.angle_beta   90.00
_cell.angle_gamma   90.00
#
_symmetry.space_group_name_H-M   'P 1'
#
loop_
_entity.id
_entity.type
_entity.pdbx_description
1 polymer ?
#
loop_
_entity_poly.entity_id
_entity_poly.type
_entity_poly.pdbx_seq_one_letter_code
_entity_poly.pdbx_strand_id
1 'polypeptide(L)'
;MSAATEDILDHLAAVSFVAGRDARMALPAVTVLGEAVTLHYLETGRDLFFYDGEAGKAFFHATADLVKAFGGLDPWLDQARQFLRQRGTFRAAVGFFAQASAVRRGWGAEGEALWFALGAAWIDRHVDSAASYFQMPAAILFGDAGVEGLRALLTPADSLANGRLGLGTYLDGATKVRGICGLAGVAEWARRGGDVLAAGRVRGEAWFRLESDESRSFLLEVLPGFRMGTHKRLFGLLLQAWTGLHLPLEEGEWSLEGGRAFVETDGRSLFVPAVMPDREEALLAFYHTGAHLAFDSYEQDAIHALFAEIGVQHPPLDPDQRITWRPLFAQFGDDMIRFQLIFDLCEDLRVDSALEREMPGYLARVLRISHQRSRPEGAAGCYYQAAMNMLEDAMAGRLPGDLAVLMTAQTGIVDAFRAALTLYAATDLPPISLSERARAYLPGHSPNAARPVYPRQKRDTDVPEMDGGGELGAAGHEEKPREVPQQAEGNDPDMEISPEDIQGTGGRVGVGIPMPAKVMGSGRGVQGLKGGWPYREWDYRQQSYKENWARVHERPLRERDETKAIAIAAEYDGTLRRLKWALQAQKPTRMAPRRRQYEGDEPDLEAAVQFVVERRAGRSPKAGIYLQRRP
;
A
#
# COMPACT_ATOMS: atom_id res chain seq x y z
N MET A 1 35.30 -47.91 -17.86
CA MET A 1 35.78 -46.60 -17.38
C MET A 1 37.25 -46.50 -17.76
N SER A 2 37.69 -45.33 -18.21
CA SER A 2 39.10 -45.15 -18.58
C SER A 2 39.98 -45.11 -17.34
N ALA A 3 41.26 -45.46 -17.49
CA ALA A 3 42.26 -45.28 -16.43
C ALA A 3 42.29 -43.83 -15.93
N ALA A 4 42.16 -42.84 -16.83
CA ALA A 4 42.12 -41.42 -16.46
C ALA A 4 40.90 -41.05 -15.59
N THR A 5 39.75 -41.68 -15.82
CA THR A 5 38.54 -41.49 -15.00
C THR A 5 38.74 -42.05 -13.58
N GLU A 6 39.38 -43.23 -13.47
CA GLU A 6 39.70 -43.85 -12.18
C GLU A 6 40.74 -43.03 -11.41
N ASP A 7 41.78 -42.53 -12.08
CA ASP A 7 42.81 -41.68 -11.48
C ASP A 7 42.22 -40.42 -10.83
N ILE A 8 41.25 -39.75 -11.49
CA ILE A 8 40.59 -38.56 -10.91
C ILE A 8 39.73 -38.93 -9.69
N LEU A 9 39.01 -40.05 -9.74
CA LEU A 9 38.17 -40.49 -8.62
C LEU A 9 39.01 -40.87 -7.40
N ASP A 10 40.15 -41.52 -7.61
CA ASP A 10 41.06 -41.89 -6.55
C ASP A 10 41.78 -40.66 -5.98
N HIS A 11 42.14 -39.70 -6.84
CA HIS A 11 42.65 -38.41 -6.39
C HIS A 11 41.62 -37.64 -5.53
N LEU A 12 40.36 -37.57 -5.96
CA LEU A 12 39.27 -36.95 -5.19
C LEU A 12 39.06 -37.65 -3.85
N ALA A 13 39.06 -38.98 -3.81
CA ALA A 13 38.90 -39.77 -2.59
C ALA A 13 40.08 -39.59 -1.63
N ALA A 14 41.30 -39.46 -2.15
CA ALA A 14 42.50 -39.21 -1.36
C ALA A 14 42.50 -37.82 -0.71
N VAL A 15 41.98 -36.81 -1.42
CA VAL A 15 41.89 -35.42 -0.93
C VAL A 15 40.72 -35.25 0.03
N SER A 16 39.57 -35.87 -0.27
CA SER A 16 38.40 -35.86 0.59
C SER A 16 37.53 -37.08 0.35
N PHE A 17 37.36 -37.89 1.39
CA PHE A 17 36.46 -39.04 1.35
C PHE A 17 35.04 -38.66 0.87
N VAL A 18 34.53 -37.50 1.30
CA VAL A 18 33.21 -36.99 0.90
C VAL A 18 33.18 -36.66 -0.60
N ALA A 19 34.22 -36.00 -1.13
CA ALA A 19 34.30 -35.70 -2.55
C ALA A 19 34.35 -36.97 -3.42
N GLY A 20 35.18 -37.94 -3.03
CA GLY A 20 35.26 -39.23 -3.73
C GLY A 20 33.93 -40.00 -3.69
N ARG A 21 33.24 -40.01 -2.54
CA ARG A 21 31.91 -40.61 -2.41
C ARG A 21 30.88 -39.93 -3.31
N ASP A 22 30.78 -38.61 -3.23
CA ASP A 22 29.75 -37.84 -3.95
C ASP A 22 29.97 -37.88 -5.47
N ALA A 23 31.24 -37.83 -5.92
CA ALA A 23 31.60 -38.03 -7.32
C ALA A 23 31.19 -39.42 -7.85
N ARG A 24 31.43 -40.48 -7.06
CA ARG A 24 31.01 -41.85 -7.42
C ARG A 24 29.48 -41.99 -7.45
N MET A 25 28.76 -41.32 -6.56
CA MET A 25 27.29 -41.31 -6.56
C MET A 25 26.70 -40.62 -7.79
N ALA A 26 27.34 -39.55 -8.28
CA ALA A 26 26.89 -38.83 -9.46
C ALA A 26 27.25 -39.53 -10.80
N LEU A 27 28.26 -40.39 -10.78
CA LEU A 27 28.84 -41.03 -11.96
C LEU A 27 27.83 -41.78 -12.87
N PRO A 28 26.84 -42.52 -12.36
CA PRO A 28 25.86 -43.22 -13.20
C PRO A 28 25.05 -42.29 -14.12
N ALA A 29 24.86 -41.02 -13.74
CA ALA A 29 24.13 -40.05 -14.55
C ALA A 29 24.94 -39.56 -15.76
N VAL A 30 26.28 -39.66 -15.72
CA VAL A 30 27.17 -39.07 -16.72
C VAL A 30 27.83 -40.13 -17.61
N THR A 31 28.10 -41.34 -17.09
CA THR A 31 28.78 -42.41 -17.85
C THR A 31 28.03 -42.82 -19.11
N VAL A 32 26.70 -42.72 -19.10
CA VAL A 32 25.85 -42.98 -20.27
C VAL A 32 26.07 -42.00 -21.43
N LEU A 33 26.69 -40.85 -21.17
CA LEU A 33 26.96 -39.79 -22.16
C LEU A 33 28.31 -39.99 -22.89
N GLY A 34 29.12 -40.98 -22.47
CA GLY A 34 30.40 -41.32 -23.09
C GLY A 34 31.61 -41.02 -22.21
N GLU A 35 32.72 -41.67 -22.55
CA GLU A 35 33.92 -41.71 -21.71
C GLU A 35 34.67 -40.37 -21.65
N ALA A 36 34.87 -39.71 -22.80
CA ALA A 36 35.51 -38.39 -22.86
C ALA A 36 34.70 -37.32 -22.12
N VAL A 37 33.37 -37.39 -22.23
CA VAL A 37 32.41 -36.49 -21.55
C VAL A 37 32.45 -36.71 -20.03
N THR A 38 32.53 -37.96 -19.59
CA THR A 38 32.67 -38.32 -18.18
C THR A 38 33.99 -37.82 -17.58
N LEU A 39 35.09 -37.93 -18.33
CA LEU A 39 36.37 -37.41 -17.90
C LEU A 39 36.31 -35.89 -17.71
N HIS A 40 35.77 -35.17 -18.70
CA HIS A 40 35.65 -33.72 -18.63
C HIS A 40 34.78 -33.22 -17.47
N TYR A 41 33.68 -33.94 -17.19
CA TYR A 41 32.84 -33.71 -16.01
C TYR A 41 33.61 -33.85 -14.70
N LEU A 42 34.38 -34.93 -14.54
CA LEU A 42 35.15 -35.18 -13.32
C LEU A 42 36.29 -34.19 -13.13
N GLU A 43 36.95 -33.76 -14.21
CA GLU A 43 37.94 -32.67 -14.18
C GLU A 43 37.31 -31.39 -13.65
N THR A 44 36.13 -31.01 -14.17
CA THR A 44 35.42 -29.81 -13.74
C THR A 44 34.98 -29.90 -12.27
N GLY A 45 34.42 -31.04 -11.85
CA GLY A 45 34.03 -31.26 -10.45
C GLY A 45 35.21 -31.23 -9.50
N ARG A 46 36.36 -31.77 -9.92
CA ARG A 46 37.61 -31.71 -9.18
C ARG A 46 38.10 -30.27 -9.02
N ASP A 47 38.14 -29.52 -10.12
CA ASP A 47 38.59 -28.13 -10.10
C ASP A 47 37.67 -27.26 -9.24
N LEU A 48 36.35 -27.48 -9.28
CA LEU A 48 35.38 -26.84 -8.38
C LEU A 48 35.62 -27.20 -6.91
N PHE A 49 35.88 -28.46 -6.60
CA PHE A 49 36.11 -28.90 -5.22
C PHE A 49 37.41 -28.32 -4.65
N PHE A 50 38.48 -28.25 -5.44
CA PHE A 50 39.72 -27.60 -5.03
C PHE A 50 39.60 -26.09 -4.90
N TYR A 51 38.75 -25.48 -5.73
CA TYR A 51 38.42 -24.08 -5.63
C TYR A 51 37.65 -23.78 -4.33
N ASP A 52 36.59 -24.55 -4.06
CA ASP A 52 35.83 -24.51 -2.82
C ASP A 52 35.05 -25.82 -2.59
N GLY A 53 35.17 -26.38 -1.38
CA GLY A 53 34.57 -27.68 -1.06
C GLY A 53 33.04 -27.70 -1.09
N GLU A 54 32.37 -26.59 -0.79
CA GLU A 54 30.90 -26.51 -0.85
C GLU A 54 30.42 -26.42 -2.30
N ALA A 55 31.11 -25.64 -3.15
CA ALA A 55 30.81 -25.59 -4.58
C ALA A 55 30.98 -26.96 -5.26
N GLY A 56 32.06 -27.68 -4.94
CA GLY A 56 32.28 -29.04 -5.46
C GLY A 56 31.21 -30.04 -5.01
N LYS A 57 30.81 -30.02 -3.74
CA LYS A 57 29.71 -30.87 -3.24
C LYS A 57 28.39 -30.55 -3.94
N ALA A 58 28.04 -29.27 -4.04
CA ALA A 58 26.81 -28.82 -4.70
C ALA A 58 26.76 -29.27 -6.17
N PHE A 59 27.90 -29.18 -6.88
CA PHE A 59 28.04 -29.69 -8.25
C PHE A 59 27.71 -31.19 -8.33
N PHE A 60 28.36 -32.02 -7.50
CA PHE A 60 28.14 -33.48 -7.53
C PHE A 60 26.70 -33.85 -7.15
N HIS A 61 26.12 -33.21 -6.13
CA HIS A 61 24.73 -33.50 -5.69
C HIS A 61 23.69 -33.08 -6.73
N ALA A 62 23.88 -31.95 -7.41
CA ALA A 62 22.93 -31.46 -8.41
C ALA A 62 23.01 -32.20 -9.76
N THR A 63 24.09 -32.96 -10.02
CA THR A 63 24.41 -33.50 -11.35
C THR A 63 23.30 -34.34 -11.96
N ALA A 64 22.71 -35.29 -11.21
CA ALA A 64 21.67 -36.17 -11.77
C ALA A 64 20.44 -35.37 -12.25
N ASP A 65 20.04 -34.36 -11.48
CA ASP A 65 18.92 -33.48 -11.84
C ASP A 65 19.25 -32.54 -12.99
N LEU A 66 20.48 -32.03 -13.05
CA LEU A 66 20.96 -31.18 -14.14
C LEU A 66 21.04 -31.96 -15.46
N VAL A 67 21.68 -33.13 -15.47
CA VAL A 67 21.72 -33.99 -16.67
C VAL A 67 20.32 -34.27 -17.20
N LYS A 68 19.38 -34.60 -16.31
CA LYS A 68 17.99 -34.85 -16.69
C LYS A 68 17.28 -33.61 -17.22
N ALA A 69 17.48 -32.44 -16.59
CA ALA A 69 16.80 -31.20 -16.98
C ALA A 69 17.36 -30.59 -18.28
N PHE A 70 18.66 -30.74 -18.51
CA PHE A 70 19.35 -30.17 -19.65
C PHE A 70 19.49 -31.14 -20.84
N GLY A 71 19.31 -32.45 -20.60
CA GLY A 71 19.45 -33.49 -21.63
C GLY A 71 20.91 -33.84 -21.94
N GLY A 72 21.86 -33.43 -21.10
CA GLY A 72 23.30 -33.59 -21.29
C GLY A 72 24.11 -32.78 -20.28
N LEU A 73 25.41 -32.61 -20.54
CA LEU A 73 26.30 -31.76 -19.72
C LEU A 73 26.30 -30.29 -20.16
N ASP A 74 26.05 -30.03 -21.44
CA ASP A 74 26.05 -28.67 -21.97
C ASP A 74 24.64 -28.07 -21.94
N PRO A 75 24.51 -26.76 -21.69
CA PRO A 75 25.57 -25.77 -21.41
C PRO A 75 26.01 -25.67 -19.94
N TRP A 76 25.40 -26.41 -19.01
CA TRP A 76 25.57 -26.15 -17.57
C TRP A 76 26.97 -26.46 -17.03
N LEU A 77 27.72 -27.37 -17.68
CA LEU A 77 29.11 -27.62 -17.34
C LEU A 77 30.01 -26.43 -17.68
N ASP A 78 29.82 -25.79 -18.84
CA ASP A 78 30.53 -24.57 -19.20
C ASP A 78 30.16 -23.39 -18.29
N GLN A 79 28.88 -23.28 -17.93
CA GLN A 79 28.39 -22.31 -16.96
C GLN A 79 29.06 -22.48 -15.60
N ALA A 80 29.17 -23.72 -15.11
CA ALA A 80 29.85 -24.05 -13.85
C ALA A 80 31.31 -23.58 -13.83
N ARG A 81 32.02 -23.73 -14.95
CA ARG A 81 33.42 -23.29 -15.08
C ARG A 81 33.59 -21.77 -15.01
N GLN A 82 32.55 -20.98 -15.31
CA GLN A 82 32.65 -19.52 -15.22
C GLN A 82 32.84 -19.04 -13.78
N PHE A 83 32.32 -19.77 -12.79
CA PHE A 83 32.54 -19.42 -11.38
C PHE A 83 34.00 -19.52 -10.97
N LEU A 84 34.83 -20.33 -11.65
CA LEU A 84 36.25 -20.46 -11.35
C LEU A 84 37.09 -19.23 -11.75
N ARG A 85 36.53 -18.29 -12.53
CA ARG A 85 37.26 -17.13 -13.06
C ARG A 85 37.71 -16.14 -11.99
N GLN A 86 36.91 -15.98 -10.94
CA GLN A 86 37.18 -15.04 -9.86
C GLN A 86 37.06 -15.71 -8.50
N ARG A 87 37.96 -15.36 -7.57
CA ARG A 87 37.94 -15.84 -6.18
C ARG A 87 36.71 -15.32 -5.42
N GLY A 88 36.12 -16.17 -4.57
CA GLY A 88 34.99 -15.85 -3.69
C GLY A 88 33.59 -16.16 -4.27
N THR A 89 33.50 -16.58 -5.53
CA THR A 89 32.25 -16.89 -6.26
C THR A 89 31.57 -18.19 -5.83
N PHE A 90 32.12 -18.95 -4.89
CA PHE A 90 31.59 -20.26 -4.50
C PHE A 90 30.12 -20.19 -4.05
N ARG A 91 29.71 -19.13 -3.36
CA ARG A 91 28.30 -18.90 -2.96
C ARG A 91 27.36 -18.76 -4.16
N ALA A 92 27.84 -18.12 -5.23
CA ALA A 92 27.10 -18.00 -6.47
C ALA A 92 26.99 -19.35 -7.19
N ALA A 93 28.07 -20.13 -7.21
CA ALA A 93 28.08 -21.49 -7.77
C ALA A 93 27.09 -22.41 -7.02
N VAL A 94 27.11 -22.40 -5.68
CA VAL A 94 26.18 -23.17 -4.85
C VAL A 94 24.73 -22.75 -5.14
N GLY A 95 24.45 -21.44 -5.22
CA GLY A 95 23.12 -20.94 -5.59
C GLY A 95 22.68 -21.37 -7.00
N PHE A 96 23.60 -21.38 -7.95
CA PHE A 96 23.35 -21.86 -9.31
C PHE A 96 22.96 -23.33 -9.33
N PHE A 97 23.76 -24.21 -8.72
CA PHE A 97 23.50 -25.65 -8.71
C PHE A 97 22.21 -26.02 -7.97
N ALA A 98 21.84 -25.25 -6.94
CA ALA A 98 20.60 -25.47 -6.20
C ALA A 98 19.34 -25.20 -7.06
N GLN A 99 19.44 -24.37 -8.10
CA GLN A 99 18.26 -23.83 -8.79
C GLN A 99 18.20 -24.12 -10.30
N ALA A 100 19.34 -24.29 -10.98
CA ALA A 100 19.40 -24.31 -12.44
C ALA A 100 18.49 -25.38 -13.09
N SER A 101 18.36 -26.56 -12.48
CA SER A 101 17.45 -27.61 -12.96
C SER A 101 15.97 -27.19 -12.87
N ALA A 102 15.58 -26.52 -11.78
CA ALA A 102 14.23 -25.99 -11.60
C ALA A 102 13.97 -24.82 -12.56
N VAL A 103 14.96 -23.95 -12.78
CA VAL A 103 14.85 -22.84 -13.75
C VAL A 103 14.63 -23.38 -15.16
N ARG A 104 15.43 -24.37 -15.58
CA ARG A 104 15.31 -25.01 -16.89
C ARG A 104 13.95 -25.66 -17.10
N ARG A 105 13.40 -26.32 -16.06
CA ARG A 105 12.07 -26.94 -16.11
C ARG A 105 10.93 -25.92 -16.10
N GLY A 106 11.09 -24.80 -15.37
CA GLY A 106 10.06 -23.78 -15.22
C GLY A 106 9.94 -22.80 -16.38
N TRP A 107 11.07 -22.33 -16.93
CA TRP A 107 11.11 -21.29 -17.96
C TRP A 107 11.86 -21.70 -19.24
N GLY A 108 12.16 -22.99 -19.39
CA GLY A 108 12.75 -23.55 -20.58
C GLY A 108 14.21 -23.14 -20.79
N ALA A 109 14.72 -23.45 -21.99
CA ALA A 109 16.12 -23.24 -22.33
C ALA A 109 16.52 -21.77 -22.41
N GLU A 110 15.66 -20.94 -23.00
CA GLU A 110 15.90 -19.51 -23.16
C GLU A 110 15.85 -18.78 -21.81
N GLY A 111 14.90 -19.15 -20.94
CA GLY A 111 14.77 -18.56 -19.61
C GLY A 111 15.98 -18.87 -18.73
N GLU A 112 16.43 -20.13 -18.71
CA GLU A 112 17.63 -20.54 -17.98
C GLU A 112 18.89 -19.85 -18.53
N ALA A 113 19.08 -19.83 -19.85
CA ALA A 113 20.24 -19.17 -20.46
C ALA A 113 20.28 -17.66 -20.14
N LEU A 114 19.14 -16.97 -20.18
CA LEU A 114 19.05 -15.56 -19.78
C LEU A 114 19.36 -15.38 -18.29
N TRP A 115 18.77 -16.21 -17.43
CA TRP A 115 18.99 -16.15 -16.00
C TRP A 115 20.46 -16.35 -15.64
N PHE A 116 21.12 -17.33 -16.24
CA PHE A 116 22.54 -17.52 -16.05
C PHE A 116 23.35 -16.33 -16.57
N ALA A 117 23.10 -15.86 -17.79
CA ALA A 117 23.85 -14.76 -18.40
C ALA A 117 23.77 -13.46 -17.58
N LEU A 118 22.58 -13.11 -17.08
CA LEU A 118 22.39 -11.93 -16.24
C LEU A 118 23.14 -12.04 -14.90
N GLY A 119 23.17 -13.21 -14.27
CA GLY A 119 23.94 -13.45 -13.05
C GLY A 119 25.45 -13.49 -13.29
N ALA A 120 25.88 -14.15 -14.37
CA ALA A 120 27.27 -14.30 -14.76
C ALA A 120 27.94 -12.95 -15.07
N ALA A 121 27.18 -11.99 -15.60
CA ALA A 121 27.67 -10.62 -15.80
C ALA A 121 28.19 -9.95 -14.51
N TRP A 122 27.78 -10.42 -13.33
CA TRP A 122 28.22 -9.90 -12.04
C TRP A 122 29.41 -10.63 -11.43
N ILE A 123 29.79 -11.81 -11.97
CA ILE A 123 30.92 -12.59 -11.45
C ILE A 123 32.18 -11.74 -11.44
N ASP A 124 32.49 -11.12 -12.58
CA ASP A 124 33.70 -10.31 -12.77
C ASP A 124 33.58 -8.88 -12.19
N ARG A 125 32.36 -8.44 -11.86
CA ARG A 125 32.08 -7.07 -11.39
C ARG A 125 32.08 -6.97 -9.86
N HIS A 126 31.34 -7.88 -9.22
CA HIS A 126 31.13 -7.85 -7.77
C HIS A 126 30.61 -9.20 -7.27
N VAL A 127 31.52 -9.96 -6.66
CA VAL A 127 31.30 -11.36 -6.22
C VAL A 127 30.07 -11.51 -5.31
N ASP A 128 29.88 -10.61 -4.34
CA ASP A 128 28.73 -10.67 -3.43
C ASP A 128 27.40 -10.39 -4.14
N SER A 129 27.42 -9.63 -5.24
CA SER A 129 26.23 -9.41 -6.08
C SER A 129 25.89 -10.62 -6.92
N ALA A 130 26.89 -11.31 -7.48
CA ALA A 130 26.67 -12.60 -8.12
C ALA A 130 26.09 -13.62 -7.12
N ALA A 131 26.63 -13.67 -5.90
CA ALA A 131 26.10 -14.53 -4.84
C ALA A 131 24.65 -14.21 -4.50
N SER A 132 24.33 -12.93 -4.26
CA SER A 132 22.97 -12.47 -3.95
C SER A 132 21.97 -12.82 -5.06
N TYR A 133 22.38 -12.70 -6.33
CA TYR A 133 21.55 -13.06 -7.48
C TYR A 133 21.24 -14.55 -7.55
N PHE A 134 22.28 -15.40 -7.54
CA PHE A 134 22.11 -16.85 -7.70
C PHE A 134 21.52 -17.54 -6.46
N GLN A 135 21.57 -16.90 -5.29
CA GLN A 135 20.92 -17.40 -4.08
C GLN A 135 19.46 -16.96 -3.95
N MET A 136 19.04 -15.88 -4.64
CA MET A 136 17.64 -15.48 -4.64
C MET A 136 16.80 -16.55 -5.37
N PRO A 137 15.65 -16.98 -4.81
CA PRO A 137 14.77 -17.93 -5.48
C PRO A 137 14.40 -17.45 -6.88
N ALA A 138 14.70 -18.26 -7.90
CA ALA A 138 14.48 -17.88 -9.29
C ALA A 138 13.00 -17.57 -9.56
N ALA A 139 12.07 -18.31 -8.95
CA ALA A 139 10.64 -18.00 -9.04
C ALA A 139 10.32 -16.55 -8.63
N ILE A 140 11.01 -16.00 -7.63
CA ILE A 140 10.89 -14.59 -7.23
C ILE A 140 11.52 -13.70 -8.29
N LEU A 141 12.70 -14.01 -8.84
CA LEU A 141 13.31 -13.18 -9.88
C LEU A 141 12.45 -13.08 -11.15
N PHE A 142 11.91 -14.20 -11.63
CA PHE A 142 11.05 -14.26 -12.80
C PHE A 142 9.68 -13.60 -12.52
N GLY A 143 9.07 -13.91 -11.36
CA GLY A 143 7.70 -13.47 -11.04
C GLY A 143 6.67 -13.89 -12.09
N ASP A 144 5.50 -13.27 -12.05
CA ASP A 144 4.38 -13.62 -12.95
C ASP A 144 4.66 -13.28 -14.43
N ALA A 145 5.53 -12.30 -14.68
CA ALA A 145 5.94 -11.88 -16.02
C ALA A 145 7.07 -12.75 -16.62
N GLY A 146 7.52 -13.79 -15.91
CA GLY A 146 8.51 -14.73 -16.42
C GLY A 146 9.81 -14.06 -16.89
N VAL A 147 10.23 -14.38 -18.12
CA VAL A 147 11.50 -13.92 -18.72
C VAL A 147 11.54 -12.39 -18.84
N GLU A 148 10.40 -11.77 -19.17
CA GLU A 148 10.28 -10.31 -19.24
C GLU A 148 10.42 -9.68 -17.86
N GLY A 149 9.79 -10.30 -16.85
CA GLY A 149 9.90 -9.89 -15.45
C GLY A 149 11.34 -9.87 -14.96
N LEU A 150 12.10 -10.94 -15.23
CA LEU A 150 13.52 -11.02 -14.91
C LEU A 150 14.32 -9.90 -15.61
N ARG A 151 14.10 -9.69 -16.91
CA ARG A 151 14.82 -8.66 -17.68
C ARG A 151 14.53 -7.26 -17.15
N ALA A 152 13.26 -6.94 -16.94
CA ALA A 152 12.83 -5.65 -16.43
C ALA A 152 13.36 -5.39 -15.01
N LEU A 153 13.48 -6.43 -14.17
CA LEU A 153 14.06 -6.31 -12.84
C LEU A 153 15.56 -5.99 -12.89
N LEU A 154 16.33 -6.61 -13.78
CA LEU A 154 17.80 -6.48 -13.82
C LEU A 154 18.30 -5.32 -14.68
N THR A 155 17.52 -4.83 -15.64
CA THR A 155 17.94 -3.73 -16.54
C THR A 155 18.34 -2.46 -15.76
N PRO A 156 17.57 -1.97 -14.76
CA PRO A 156 17.99 -0.80 -13.98
C PRO A 156 19.23 -1.08 -13.13
N ALA A 157 19.37 -2.31 -12.61
CA ALA A 157 20.49 -2.68 -11.76
C ALA A 157 21.85 -2.53 -12.47
N ASP A 158 21.91 -2.80 -13.77
CA ASP A 158 23.13 -2.63 -14.57
C ASP A 158 23.59 -1.17 -14.61
N SER A 159 22.64 -0.23 -14.74
CA SER A 159 22.94 1.21 -14.71
C SER A 159 23.40 1.69 -13.33
N LEU A 160 22.83 1.12 -12.26
CA LEU A 160 23.14 1.46 -10.87
C LEU A 160 24.47 0.88 -10.38
N ALA A 161 24.99 -0.14 -11.07
CA ALA A 161 26.28 -0.74 -10.77
C ALA A 161 27.43 0.28 -10.85
N ASN A 162 27.34 1.26 -11.76
CA ASN A 162 28.32 2.35 -11.86
C ASN A 162 28.39 3.19 -10.58
N GLY A 163 27.25 3.33 -9.89
CA GLY A 163 27.16 3.93 -8.56
C GLY A 163 27.63 3.04 -7.41
N ARG A 164 28.22 1.87 -7.71
CA ARG A 164 28.68 0.85 -6.74
C ARG A 164 27.58 0.30 -5.82
N LEU A 165 26.33 0.30 -6.29
CA LEU A 165 25.24 -0.37 -5.59
C LEU A 165 25.33 -1.89 -5.84
N GLY A 166 25.40 -2.67 -4.77
CA GLY A 166 25.38 -4.12 -4.87
C GLY A 166 23.98 -4.67 -5.14
N LEU A 167 23.88 -5.73 -5.96
CA LEU A 167 22.60 -6.38 -6.27
C LEU A 167 21.82 -6.84 -5.04
N GLY A 168 22.48 -7.28 -3.96
CA GLY A 168 21.77 -7.69 -2.75
C GLY A 168 20.93 -6.57 -2.14
N THR A 169 21.41 -5.32 -2.19
CA THR A 169 20.65 -4.15 -1.71
C THR A 169 19.51 -3.78 -2.68
N TYR A 170 19.75 -3.92 -3.98
CA TYR A 170 18.76 -3.58 -5.00
C TYR A 170 17.63 -4.61 -5.11
N LEU A 171 17.94 -5.91 -5.19
CA LEU A 171 17.00 -6.97 -5.54
C LEU A 171 15.91 -7.16 -4.47
N ASP A 172 16.24 -7.01 -3.18
CA ASP A 172 15.24 -7.12 -2.11
C ASP A 172 14.17 -6.03 -2.25
N GLY A 173 14.58 -4.77 -2.45
CA GLY A 173 13.65 -3.67 -2.72
C GLY A 173 12.92 -3.86 -4.05
N ALA A 174 13.64 -4.19 -5.12
CA ALA A 174 13.08 -4.26 -6.47
C ALA A 174 11.98 -5.33 -6.60
N THR A 175 12.13 -6.47 -5.93
CA THR A 175 11.12 -7.54 -5.94
C THR A 175 9.85 -7.12 -5.18
N LYS A 176 9.98 -6.41 -4.06
CA LYS A 176 8.87 -5.80 -3.31
C LYS A 176 8.17 -4.72 -4.15
N VAL A 177 8.94 -3.77 -4.70
CA VAL A 177 8.41 -2.70 -5.57
C VAL A 177 7.68 -3.29 -6.77
N ARG A 178 8.19 -4.35 -7.39
CA ARG A 178 7.48 -5.03 -8.48
C ARG A 178 6.15 -5.61 -8.02
N GLY A 179 6.10 -6.24 -6.85
CA GLY A 179 4.85 -6.80 -6.31
C GLY A 179 3.79 -5.73 -6.03
N ILE A 180 4.21 -4.52 -5.68
CA ILE A 180 3.31 -3.40 -5.34
C ILE A 180 2.94 -2.56 -6.57
N CYS A 181 3.95 -2.18 -7.37
CA CYS A 181 3.84 -1.18 -8.44
C CYS A 181 3.96 -1.74 -9.85
N GLY A 182 4.18 -3.05 -9.99
CA GLY A 182 4.46 -3.69 -11.28
C GLY A 182 5.82 -3.31 -11.87
N LEU A 183 6.09 -3.79 -13.09
CA LEU A 183 7.38 -3.60 -13.77
C LEU A 183 7.68 -2.14 -14.08
N ALA A 184 6.67 -1.35 -14.46
CA ALA A 184 6.82 0.08 -14.73
C ALA A 184 7.23 0.84 -13.47
N GLY A 185 6.67 0.47 -12.31
CA GLY A 185 7.04 1.06 -11.03
C GLY A 185 8.49 0.80 -10.65
N VAL A 186 9.03 -0.39 -10.93
CA VAL A 186 10.45 -0.71 -10.68
C VAL A 186 11.37 0.21 -11.47
N ALA A 187 11.07 0.46 -12.75
CA ALA A 187 11.90 1.31 -13.59
C ALA A 187 11.96 2.76 -13.05
N GLU A 188 10.81 3.32 -12.69
CA GLU A 188 10.72 4.70 -12.20
C GLU A 188 11.33 4.84 -10.79
N TRP A 189 11.09 3.86 -9.90
CA TRP A 189 11.73 3.76 -8.59
C TRP A 189 13.25 3.64 -8.67
N ALA A 190 13.76 2.82 -9.59
CA ALA A 190 15.20 2.64 -9.77
C ALA A 190 15.85 3.89 -10.35
N ARG A 191 15.19 4.56 -11.30
CA ARG A 191 15.66 5.82 -11.88
C ARG A 191 15.79 6.91 -10.81
N ARG A 192 14.73 7.11 -10.01
CA ARG A 192 14.74 8.09 -8.92
C ARG A 192 15.76 7.73 -7.83
N GLY A 193 15.87 6.45 -7.49
CA GLY A 193 16.88 5.94 -6.56
C GLY A 193 18.31 6.17 -7.06
N GLY A 194 18.54 6.13 -8.37
CA GLY A 194 19.81 6.50 -8.99
C GLY A 194 20.22 7.94 -8.72
N ASP A 195 19.27 8.89 -8.85
CA ASP A 195 19.50 10.30 -8.52
C ASP A 195 19.87 10.49 -7.03
N VAL A 196 19.15 9.77 -6.14
CA VAL A 196 19.39 9.79 -4.69
C VAL A 196 20.75 9.18 -4.35
N LEU A 197 21.12 8.07 -4.99
CA LEU A 197 22.42 7.42 -4.84
C LEU A 197 23.56 8.33 -5.29
N ALA A 198 23.38 9.05 -6.40
CA ALA A 198 24.36 10.02 -6.89
C ALA A 198 24.55 11.20 -5.92
N ALA A 199 23.48 11.63 -5.24
CA ALA A 199 23.56 12.67 -4.21
C ALA A 199 24.21 12.18 -2.90
N GLY A 200 24.11 10.89 -2.58
CA GLY A 200 24.77 10.32 -1.42
C GLY A 200 24.57 8.81 -1.28
N ARG A 201 25.68 8.08 -1.09
CA ARG A 201 25.66 6.61 -1.05
C ARG A 201 24.75 6.02 0.02
N VAL A 202 24.89 6.47 1.27
CA VAL A 202 24.10 5.94 2.41
C VAL A 202 22.61 6.17 2.20
N ARG A 203 22.24 7.36 1.70
CA ARG A 203 20.85 7.72 1.39
C ARG A 203 20.29 6.87 0.25
N GLY A 204 21.08 6.64 -0.81
CA GLY A 204 20.70 5.74 -1.90
C GLY A 204 20.54 4.30 -1.45
N GLU A 205 21.44 3.77 -0.63
CA GLU A 205 21.28 2.41 -0.08
C GLU A 205 20.00 2.30 0.76
N ALA A 206 19.69 3.29 1.60
CA ALA A 206 18.44 3.32 2.38
C ALA A 206 17.18 3.42 1.49
N TRP A 207 17.26 4.12 0.35
CA TRP A 207 16.21 4.14 -0.66
C TRP A 207 15.95 2.74 -1.23
N PHE A 208 17.01 2.05 -1.67
CA PHE A 208 16.88 0.72 -2.27
C PHE A 208 16.45 -0.37 -1.27
N ARG A 209 16.71 -0.18 0.04
CA ARG A 209 16.18 -1.04 1.12
C ARG A 209 14.74 -0.69 1.53
N LEU A 210 14.14 0.37 0.96
CA LEU A 210 12.81 0.88 1.35
C LEU A 210 12.75 1.34 2.83
N GLU A 211 13.90 1.75 3.37
CA GLU A 211 14.07 2.21 4.76
C GLU A 211 13.87 3.73 4.90
N SER A 212 14.07 4.49 3.81
CA SER A 212 13.88 5.95 3.82
C SER A 212 12.41 6.34 3.64
N ASP A 213 11.98 7.39 4.36
CA ASP A 213 10.65 8.01 4.16
C ASP A 213 10.45 8.49 2.72
N GLU A 214 11.48 9.03 2.07
CA GLU A 214 11.41 9.48 0.67
C GLU A 214 11.05 8.34 -0.29
N SER A 215 11.65 7.15 -0.11
CA SER A 215 11.29 5.99 -0.92
C SER A 215 9.87 5.52 -0.66
N ARG A 216 9.38 5.60 0.59
CA ARG A 216 8.02 5.21 0.95
C ARG A 216 6.98 6.17 0.37
N SER A 217 7.21 7.47 0.50
CA SER A 217 6.37 8.51 -0.10
C SER A 217 6.35 8.39 -1.63
N PHE A 218 7.49 8.14 -2.25
CA PHE A 218 7.54 7.93 -3.70
C PHE A 218 6.76 6.69 -4.13
N LEU A 219 6.85 5.58 -3.40
CA LEU A 219 6.06 4.39 -3.71
C LEU A 219 4.57 4.72 -3.69
N LEU A 220 4.09 5.44 -2.69
CA LEU A 220 2.72 5.94 -2.66
C LEU A 220 2.38 6.71 -3.93
N GLU A 221 3.24 7.62 -4.42
CA GLU A 221 3.01 8.40 -5.65
C GLU A 221 2.96 7.56 -6.94
N VAL A 222 3.69 6.45 -7.01
CA VAL A 222 3.72 5.58 -8.20
C VAL A 222 2.80 4.35 -8.09
N LEU A 223 2.13 4.15 -6.95
CA LEU A 223 1.15 3.08 -6.79
C LEU A 223 0.13 3.08 -7.95
N PRO A 224 -0.07 1.93 -8.63
CA PRO A 224 -1.08 1.81 -9.67
C PRO A 224 -2.48 1.83 -9.06
N GLY A 225 -3.44 2.34 -9.83
CA GLY A 225 -4.85 2.34 -9.47
C GLY A 225 -5.48 3.73 -9.37
N PHE A 226 -6.72 3.74 -8.92
CA PHE A 226 -7.52 4.93 -8.71
C PHE A 226 -7.11 5.68 -7.44
N ARG A 227 -6.71 6.94 -7.60
CA ARG A 227 -6.25 7.81 -6.51
C ARG A 227 -7.42 8.28 -5.66
N MET A 228 -7.43 7.86 -4.40
CA MET A 228 -8.52 8.19 -3.49
C MET A 228 -8.44 9.64 -3.00
N GLY A 229 -7.24 10.16 -2.74
CA GLY A 229 -7.01 11.49 -2.15
C GLY A 229 -7.78 12.62 -2.81
N THR A 230 -7.77 12.68 -4.15
CA THR A 230 -8.48 13.73 -4.91
C THR A 230 -10.01 13.58 -4.91
N HIS A 231 -10.53 12.41 -4.52
CA HIS A 231 -11.94 12.05 -4.61
C HIS A 231 -12.62 11.83 -3.25
N LYS A 232 -11.86 11.77 -2.14
CA LYS A 232 -12.38 11.52 -0.78
C LYS A 232 -13.60 12.38 -0.47
N ARG A 233 -13.53 13.70 -0.72
CA ARG A 233 -14.63 14.64 -0.47
C ARG A 233 -15.89 14.31 -1.28
N LEU A 234 -15.75 13.95 -2.55
CA LEU A 234 -16.89 13.58 -3.38
C LEU A 234 -17.54 12.30 -2.86
N PHE A 235 -16.74 11.29 -2.50
CA PHE A 235 -17.27 10.04 -1.96
C PHE A 235 -17.96 10.22 -0.61
N GLY A 236 -17.41 11.06 0.27
CA GLY A 236 -18.07 11.44 1.53
C GLY A 236 -19.43 12.11 1.30
N LEU A 237 -19.52 13.05 0.35
CA LEU A 237 -20.80 13.70 0.00
C LEU A 237 -21.82 12.71 -0.58
N LEU A 238 -21.38 11.75 -1.40
CA LEU A 238 -22.26 10.73 -1.93
C LEU A 238 -22.75 9.79 -0.84
N LEU A 239 -21.87 9.34 0.07
CA LEU A 239 -22.26 8.52 1.22
C LEU A 239 -23.27 9.26 2.10
N GLN A 240 -23.03 10.54 2.37
CA GLN A 240 -23.96 11.38 3.13
C GLN A 240 -25.32 11.52 2.43
N ALA A 241 -25.34 11.67 1.11
CA ALA A 241 -26.59 11.80 0.37
C ALA A 241 -27.46 10.54 0.44
N TRP A 242 -26.85 9.36 0.51
CA TRP A 242 -27.59 8.08 0.57
C TRP A 242 -27.93 7.64 1.99
N THR A 243 -27.05 7.87 2.97
CA THR A 243 -27.17 7.28 4.32
C THR A 243 -27.31 8.33 5.43
N GLY A 244 -27.21 9.61 5.08
CA GLY A 244 -27.13 10.70 6.06
C GLY A 244 -25.86 10.69 6.91
N LEU A 245 -24.89 9.79 6.67
CA LEU A 245 -23.63 9.76 7.43
C LEU A 245 -22.71 10.90 7.04
N HIS A 246 -22.23 11.63 8.05
CA HIS A 246 -21.17 12.62 7.90
C HIS A 246 -20.05 12.29 8.87
N LEU A 247 -18.92 11.83 8.34
CA LEU A 247 -17.79 11.32 9.12
C LEU A 247 -16.48 11.91 8.60
N PRO A 248 -15.47 12.13 9.46
CA PRO A 248 -14.12 12.41 9.03
C PRO A 248 -13.55 11.29 8.15
N LEU A 249 -12.75 11.68 7.16
CA LEU A 249 -12.07 10.76 6.24
C LEU A 249 -10.57 10.84 6.49
N GLU A 250 -10.01 9.79 7.06
CA GLU A 250 -8.60 9.70 7.43
C GLU A 250 -7.78 8.97 6.35
N GLU A 251 -6.45 9.02 6.48
CA GLU A 251 -5.55 8.21 5.67
C GLU A 251 -5.50 6.78 6.21
N GLY A 252 -5.81 5.81 5.35
CA GLY A 252 -5.69 4.40 5.68
C GLY A 252 -4.25 3.92 5.65
N GLU A 253 -4.00 2.83 6.36
CA GLU A 253 -2.70 2.16 6.32
C GLU A 253 -2.44 1.58 4.93
N TRP A 254 -1.15 1.51 4.58
CA TRP A 254 -0.68 0.79 3.40
C TRP A 254 0.51 -0.08 3.80
N SER A 255 0.64 -1.26 3.20
CA SER A 255 1.68 -2.23 3.54
C SER A 255 2.71 -2.34 2.42
N LEU A 256 3.99 -2.37 2.82
CA LEU A 256 5.11 -2.73 1.95
C LEU A 256 5.17 -4.23 1.62
N GLU A 257 4.47 -5.07 2.39
CA GLU A 257 4.36 -6.50 2.10
C GLU A 257 3.30 -6.81 1.04
N GLY A 258 2.59 -5.78 0.56
CA GLY A 258 1.46 -5.92 -0.35
C GLY A 258 0.18 -6.34 0.37
N GLY A 259 -0.82 -6.74 -0.41
CA GLY A 259 -2.15 -7.10 0.07
C GLY A 259 -3.25 -6.23 -0.53
N ARG A 260 -4.49 -6.70 -0.43
CA ARG A 260 -5.66 -5.93 -0.88
C ARG A 260 -5.89 -4.77 0.10
N ALA A 261 -6.00 -3.56 -0.42
CA ALA A 261 -6.35 -2.39 0.36
C ALA A 261 -7.87 -2.34 0.61
N PHE A 262 -8.26 -1.92 1.81
CA PHE A 262 -9.65 -1.78 2.22
C PHE A 262 -9.95 -0.36 2.68
N VAL A 263 -11.21 0.06 2.52
CA VAL A 263 -11.74 1.16 3.32
C VAL A 263 -12.13 0.56 4.67
N GLU A 264 -11.63 1.13 5.75
CA GLU A 264 -11.82 0.61 7.11
C GLU A 264 -12.50 1.67 7.98
N THR A 265 -12.99 1.28 9.15
CA THR A 265 -13.62 2.19 10.10
C THR A 265 -13.21 1.85 11.52
N ASP A 266 -13.06 2.88 12.35
CA ASP A 266 -12.99 2.75 13.80
C ASP A 266 -14.33 3.12 14.46
N GLY A 267 -15.41 3.29 13.70
CA GLY A 267 -16.71 3.73 14.22
C GLY A 267 -16.91 5.25 14.26
N ARG A 268 -15.82 6.03 14.19
CA ARG A 268 -15.85 7.50 14.19
C ARG A 268 -15.39 8.10 12.88
N SER A 269 -14.44 7.46 12.20
CA SER A 269 -13.84 7.90 10.95
C SER A 269 -13.75 6.76 9.95
N LEU A 270 -13.77 7.10 8.66
CA LEU A 270 -13.43 6.16 7.59
C LEU A 270 -11.96 6.33 7.20
N PHE A 271 -11.20 5.24 7.26
CA PHE A 271 -9.80 5.17 6.87
C PHE A 271 -9.69 4.77 5.41
N VAL A 272 -9.17 5.67 4.60
CA VAL A 272 -9.23 5.56 3.13
C VAL A 272 -7.84 5.28 2.57
N PRO A 273 -7.62 4.17 1.85
CA PRO A 273 -6.31 3.83 1.31
C PRO A 273 -5.89 4.83 0.23
N ALA A 274 -4.58 4.92 -0.05
CA ALA A 274 -4.06 5.89 -1.02
C ALA A 274 -4.58 5.61 -2.45
N VAL A 275 -4.68 4.34 -2.82
CA VAL A 275 -5.18 3.87 -4.11
C VAL A 275 -6.15 2.71 -3.93
N MET A 276 -7.08 2.58 -4.89
CA MET A 276 -7.96 1.43 -5.07
C MET A 276 -7.78 0.88 -6.49
N PRO A 277 -8.17 -0.38 -6.79
CA PRO A 277 -7.97 -0.95 -8.12
C PRO A 277 -8.59 -0.11 -9.25
N ASP A 278 -9.81 0.38 -9.04
CA ASP A 278 -10.49 1.29 -9.95
C ASP A 278 -11.51 2.17 -9.21
N ARG A 279 -12.14 3.09 -9.96
CA ARG A 279 -13.12 4.04 -9.44
C ARG A 279 -14.40 3.36 -8.92
N GLU A 280 -14.85 2.30 -9.57
CA GLU A 280 -16.10 1.63 -9.22
C GLU A 280 -15.94 0.88 -7.89
N GLU A 281 -14.86 0.10 -7.75
CA GLU A 281 -14.53 -0.58 -6.51
C GLU A 281 -14.31 0.41 -5.36
N ALA A 282 -13.64 1.53 -5.63
CA ALA A 282 -13.46 2.60 -4.66
C ALA A 282 -14.78 3.17 -4.11
N LEU A 283 -15.77 3.36 -5.00
CA LEU A 283 -17.07 3.87 -4.62
C LEU A 283 -17.88 2.83 -3.82
N LEU A 284 -17.85 1.57 -4.27
CA LEU A 284 -18.53 0.47 -3.57
C LEU A 284 -17.95 0.27 -2.17
N ALA A 285 -16.62 0.34 -2.01
CA ALA A 285 -15.99 0.26 -0.70
C ALA A 285 -16.43 1.36 0.26
N PHE A 286 -16.52 2.60 -0.23
CA PHE A 286 -17.04 3.71 0.57
C PHE A 286 -18.48 3.48 1.04
N TYR A 287 -19.33 2.98 0.15
CA TYR A 287 -20.72 2.73 0.49
C TYR A 287 -20.86 1.56 1.45
N HIS A 288 -20.18 0.45 1.19
CA HIS A 288 -20.24 -0.75 2.01
C HIS A 288 -19.73 -0.47 3.44
N THR A 289 -18.50 0.04 3.61
CA THR A 289 -17.94 0.35 4.94
C THR A 289 -18.76 1.42 5.66
N GLY A 290 -19.25 2.43 4.94
CA GLY A 290 -20.17 3.42 5.49
C GLY A 290 -21.52 2.81 5.92
N ALA A 291 -22.06 1.86 5.16
CA ALA A 291 -23.34 1.23 5.42
C ALA A 291 -23.34 0.43 6.73
N HIS A 292 -22.24 -0.21 7.12
CA HIS A 292 -22.13 -0.81 8.46
C HIS A 292 -22.37 0.21 9.58
N LEU A 293 -21.90 1.45 9.40
CA LEU A 293 -22.11 2.53 10.34
C LEU A 293 -23.53 3.09 10.26
N ALA A 294 -24.14 3.10 9.08
CA ALA A 294 -25.48 3.63 8.85
C ALA A 294 -26.57 2.70 9.38
N PHE A 295 -26.29 1.38 9.35
CA PHE A 295 -27.23 0.32 9.68
C PHE A 295 -26.79 -0.46 10.93
N ASP A 296 -26.21 0.27 11.89
CA ASP A 296 -26.01 -0.12 13.28
C ASP A 296 -25.19 -1.40 13.53
N SER A 297 -24.25 -1.75 12.64
CA SER A 297 -23.34 -2.90 12.84
C SER A 297 -22.46 -2.75 14.09
N TYR A 298 -22.19 -1.50 14.49
CA TYR A 298 -21.31 -1.17 15.62
C TYR A 298 -22.05 -0.49 16.77
N GLU A 299 -23.36 -0.64 16.84
CA GLU A 299 -24.18 -0.10 17.92
C GLU A 299 -23.93 -0.87 19.22
N GLN A 300 -23.78 -0.14 20.33
CA GLN A 300 -23.31 -0.69 21.60
C GLN A 300 -24.23 -1.78 22.16
N ASP A 301 -25.54 -1.57 22.17
CA ASP A 301 -26.49 -2.54 22.70
C ASP A 301 -26.57 -3.79 21.82
N ALA A 302 -26.48 -3.62 20.50
CA ALA A 302 -26.41 -4.72 19.54
C ALA A 302 -25.14 -5.58 19.75
N ILE A 303 -24.00 -4.95 20.04
CA ILE A 303 -22.76 -5.66 20.36
C ILE A 303 -22.88 -6.42 21.69
N HIS A 304 -23.50 -5.83 22.72
CA HIS A 304 -23.76 -6.57 23.95
C HIS A 304 -24.70 -7.76 23.71
N ALA A 305 -25.73 -7.59 22.88
CA ALA A 305 -26.64 -8.67 22.51
C ALA A 305 -25.94 -9.79 21.73
N LEU A 306 -25.00 -9.47 20.83
CA LEU A 306 -24.18 -10.47 20.13
C LEU A 306 -23.42 -11.39 21.10
N PHE A 307 -22.82 -10.83 22.15
CA PHE A 307 -22.12 -11.62 23.15
C PHE A 307 -23.09 -12.46 23.99
N ALA A 308 -24.28 -11.93 24.27
CA ALA A 308 -25.31 -12.68 24.98
C ALA A 308 -25.78 -13.93 24.21
N GLU A 309 -25.77 -13.92 22.88
CA GLU A 309 -26.11 -15.10 22.04
C GLU A 309 -25.20 -16.30 22.31
N ILE A 310 -23.94 -16.06 22.69
CA ILE A 310 -22.97 -17.11 23.03
C ILE A 310 -22.83 -17.30 24.55
N GLY A 311 -23.74 -16.72 25.32
CA GLY A 311 -23.80 -16.86 26.77
C GLY A 311 -22.70 -16.13 27.54
N VAL A 312 -22.02 -15.17 26.93
CA VAL A 312 -21.00 -14.34 27.61
C VAL A 312 -21.39 -12.87 27.62
N GLN A 313 -20.79 -12.10 28.52
CA GLN A 313 -20.88 -10.64 28.49
C GLN A 313 -19.71 -10.09 27.66
N HIS A 314 -19.95 -9.00 26.92
CA HIS A 314 -18.86 -8.27 26.29
C HIS A 314 -17.88 -7.81 27.38
N PRO A 315 -16.55 -8.00 27.19
CA PRO A 315 -15.58 -7.51 28.15
C PRO A 315 -15.64 -5.98 28.28
N PRO A 316 -15.06 -5.37 29.33
CA PRO A 316 -14.91 -3.93 29.36
C PRO A 316 -14.21 -3.41 28.09
N LEU A 317 -14.57 -2.21 27.66
CA LEU A 317 -13.88 -1.52 26.57
C LEU A 317 -12.38 -1.43 26.87
N ASP A 318 -11.57 -1.37 25.82
CA ASP A 318 -10.12 -1.17 25.97
C ASP A 318 -9.81 0.20 26.61
N PRO A 319 -8.55 0.48 26.98
CA PRO A 319 -8.17 1.77 27.57
C PRO A 319 -8.56 2.99 26.72
N ASP A 320 -8.69 2.80 25.40
CA ASP A 320 -9.08 3.83 24.44
C ASP A 320 -10.60 3.86 24.21
N GLN A 321 -11.41 3.14 25.00
CA GLN A 321 -12.87 3.05 24.87
C GLN A 321 -13.37 2.38 23.58
N ARG A 322 -12.65 1.35 23.09
CA ARG A 322 -13.02 0.58 21.88
C ARG A 322 -13.48 -0.84 22.23
N ILE A 323 -14.33 -1.39 21.36
CA ILE A 323 -14.85 -2.75 21.46
C ILE A 323 -13.80 -3.78 21.04
N THR A 324 -13.96 -5.02 21.51
CA THR A 324 -13.13 -6.14 21.07
C THR A 324 -13.99 -7.31 20.63
N TRP A 325 -13.83 -7.71 19.38
CA TRP A 325 -14.49 -8.88 18.81
C TRP A 325 -13.81 -10.19 19.17
N ARG A 326 -12.60 -10.15 19.76
CA ARG A 326 -11.76 -11.33 19.95
C ARG A 326 -12.45 -12.44 20.77
N PRO A 327 -13.16 -12.17 21.89
CA PRO A 327 -13.80 -13.25 22.64
C PRO A 327 -14.98 -13.89 21.90
N LEU A 328 -15.66 -13.13 21.02
CA LEU A 328 -16.74 -13.66 20.17
C LEU A 328 -16.23 -14.80 19.28
N PHE A 329 -15.01 -14.63 18.75
CA PHE A 329 -14.40 -15.55 17.81
C PHE A 329 -13.49 -16.61 18.45
N ALA A 330 -12.93 -16.35 19.64
CA ALA A 330 -11.97 -17.23 20.29
C ALA A 330 -12.53 -18.65 20.59
N GLN A 331 -13.84 -18.78 20.78
CA GLN A 331 -14.50 -20.08 21.02
C GLN A 331 -14.40 -21.06 19.84
N PHE A 332 -14.12 -20.56 18.63
CA PHE A 332 -13.98 -21.39 17.43
C PHE A 332 -12.55 -21.94 17.23
N GLY A 333 -11.62 -21.62 18.15
CA GLY A 333 -10.27 -22.18 18.15
C GLY A 333 -9.53 -21.97 16.83
N ASP A 334 -9.04 -23.05 16.23
CA ASP A 334 -8.31 -23.01 14.97
C ASP A 334 -9.21 -22.60 13.77
N ASP A 335 -10.53 -22.72 13.90
CA ASP A 335 -11.50 -22.36 12.84
C ASP A 335 -12.03 -20.92 12.95
N MET A 336 -11.41 -20.12 13.82
CA MET A 336 -11.79 -18.73 14.10
C MET A 336 -11.92 -17.87 12.83
N ILE A 337 -10.97 -17.98 11.89
CA ILE A 337 -10.95 -17.16 10.67
C ILE A 337 -12.07 -17.57 9.70
N ARG A 338 -12.38 -18.86 9.63
CA ARG A 338 -13.50 -19.38 8.84
C ARG A 338 -14.83 -18.86 9.39
N PHE A 339 -15.04 -18.94 10.70
CA PHE A 339 -16.26 -18.41 11.30
C PHE A 339 -16.38 -16.88 11.12
N GLN A 340 -15.28 -16.12 11.27
CA GLN A 340 -15.27 -14.68 10.99
C GLN A 340 -15.77 -14.36 9.58
N LEU A 341 -15.26 -15.08 8.57
CA LEU A 341 -15.71 -14.87 7.18
C LEU A 341 -17.17 -15.26 6.96
N ILE A 342 -17.65 -16.32 7.60
CA ILE A 342 -19.06 -16.72 7.51
C ILE A 342 -19.97 -15.66 8.16
N PHE A 343 -19.52 -15.09 9.29
CA PHE A 343 -20.23 -13.98 9.92
C PHE A 343 -20.22 -12.73 9.04
N ASP A 344 -19.08 -12.40 8.45
CA ASP A 344 -18.97 -11.30 7.50
C ASP A 344 -19.92 -11.51 6.31
N LEU A 345 -20.00 -12.72 5.72
CA LEU A 345 -20.95 -13.01 4.63
C LEU A 345 -22.41 -12.69 4.99
N CYS A 346 -22.84 -13.07 6.19
CA CYS A 346 -24.20 -12.81 6.66
C CYS A 346 -24.43 -11.33 6.97
N GLU A 347 -23.46 -10.67 7.58
CA GLU A 347 -23.55 -9.24 7.90
C GLU A 347 -23.49 -8.37 6.64
N ASP A 348 -22.65 -8.72 5.67
CA ASP A 348 -22.54 -8.10 4.36
C ASP A 348 -23.87 -8.22 3.61
N LEU A 349 -24.52 -9.40 3.62
CA LEU A 349 -25.85 -9.57 3.04
C LEU A 349 -26.88 -8.62 3.66
N ARG A 350 -26.87 -8.47 4.99
CA ARG A 350 -27.80 -7.57 5.70
C ARG A 350 -27.55 -6.11 5.33
N VAL A 351 -26.30 -5.68 5.39
CA VAL A 351 -25.88 -4.29 5.13
C VAL A 351 -26.06 -3.92 3.66
N ASP A 352 -25.68 -4.79 2.73
CA ASP A 352 -25.87 -4.59 1.31
C ASP A 352 -27.34 -4.58 0.91
N SER A 353 -28.18 -5.42 1.54
CA SER A 353 -29.63 -5.39 1.33
C SER A 353 -30.26 -4.11 1.87
N ALA A 354 -29.73 -3.57 2.98
CA ALA A 354 -30.16 -2.27 3.48
C ALA A 354 -29.76 -1.13 2.55
N LEU A 355 -28.54 -1.18 2.02
CA LEU A 355 -28.05 -0.22 1.06
C LEU A 355 -28.79 -0.29 -0.28
N GLU A 356 -29.20 -1.48 -0.74
CA GLU A 356 -30.03 -1.64 -1.95
C GLU A 356 -31.41 -0.96 -1.81
N ARG A 357 -31.99 -0.93 -0.62
CA ARG A 357 -33.26 -0.22 -0.37
C ARG A 357 -33.11 1.29 -0.47
N GLU A 358 -32.00 1.84 0.03
CA GLU A 358 -31.69 3.28 -0.05
C GLU A 358 -31.17 3.68 -1.45
N MET A 359 -30.38 2.80 -2.08
CA MET A 359 -29.73 2.99 -3.36
C MET A 359 -30.04 1.82 -4.32
N PRO A 360 -31.22 1.83 -4.99
CA PRO A 360 -31.58 0.77 -5.92
C PRO A 360 -30.54 0.56 -7.03
N GLY A 361 -30.15 -0.70 -7.23
CA GLY A 361 -29.12 -1.12 -8.18
C GLY A 361 -27.70 -1.20 -7.60
N TYR A 362 -27.53 -1.03 -6.29
CA TYR A 362 -26.24 -1.24 -5.60
C TYR A 362 -25.77 -2.70 -5.73
N LEU A 363 -26.62 -3.69 -5.42
CA LEU A 363 -26.28 -5.13 -5.55
C LEU A 363 -25.90 -5.50 -6.98
N ALA A 364 -26.63 -4.95 -7.96
CA ALA A 364 -26.33 -5.17 -9.37
C ALA A 364 -24.95 -4.62 -9.78
N ARG A 365 -24.46 -3.58 -9.11
CA ARG A 365 -23.11 -3.03 -9.35
C ARG A 365 -22.04 -3.89 -8.71
N VAL A 366 -22.26 -4.34 -7.46
CA VAL A 366 -21.37 -5.31 -6.78
C VAL A 366 -21.22 -6.57 -7.62
N LEU A 367 -22.32 -7.23 -8.00
CA LEU A 367 -22.27 -8.44 -8.83
C LEU A 367 -21.56 -8.21 -10.16
N ARG A 368 -21.84 -7.07 -10.83
CA ARG A 368 -21.22 -6.74 -12.11
C ARG A 368 -19.70 -6.66 -12.00
N ILE A 369 -19.17 -5.94 -11.02
CA ILE A 369 -17.71 -5.84 -10.85
C ILE A 369 -17.14 -7.19 -10.42
N SER A 370 -17.83 -7.94 -9.56
CA SER A 370 -17.39 -9.26 -9.11
C SER A 370 -17.29 -10.29 -10.24
N HIS A 371 -18.20 -10.25 -11.23
CA HIS A 371 -18.11 -11.09 -12.44
C HIS A 371 -16.97 -10.69 -13.37
N GLN A 372 -16.54 -9.43 -13.35
CA GLN A 372 -15.40 -8.94 -14.14
C GLN A 372 -14.06 -9.33 -13.53
N ARG A 373 -14.03 -9.69 -12.24
CA ARG A 373 -12.83 -10.17 -11.55
C ARG A 373 -12.67 -11.68 -11.69
N SER A 374 -11.42 -12.13 -11.77
CA SER A 374 -11.11 -13.55 -11.71
C SER A 374 -11.37 -14.08 -10.30
N ARG A 375 -12.08 -15.21 -10.22
CA ARG A 375 -12.28 -15.92 -8.95
C ARG A 375 -10.90 -16.30 -8.37
N PRO A 376 -10.64 -16.00 -7.08
CA PRO A 376 -9.42 -16.44 -6.41
C PRO A 376 -9.29 -17.97 -6.41
N GLU A 377 -8.05 -18.47 -6.44
CA GLU A 377 -7.77 -19.89 -6.24
C GLU A 377 -7.88 -20.29 -4.77
N GLY A 378 -7.97 -21.59 -4.50
CA GLY A 378 -7.94 -22.15 -3.15
C GLY A 378 -9.19 -21.84 -2.32
N ALA A 379 -9.02 -21.80 -0.99
CA ALA A 379 -10.11 -21.62 -0.03
C ALA A 379 -10.82 -20.28 -0.23
N ALA A 380 -10.07 -19.19 -0.47
CA ALA A 380 -10.62 -17.85 -0.71
C ALA A 380 -11.65 -17.83 -1.84
N GLY A 381 -11.43 -18.60 -2.91
CA GLY A 381 -12.36 -18.72 -4.03
C GLY A 381 -13.71 -19.33 -3.66
N CYS A 382 -13.77 -20.20 -2.66
CA CYS A 382 -15.02 -20.80 -2.19
C CYS A 382 -15.89 -19.77 -1.49
N TYR A 383 -15.30 -18.94 -0.62
CA TYR A 383 -16.01 -17.84 0.05
C TYR A 383 -16.44 -16.76 -0.94
N TYR A 384 -15.58 -16.40 -1.89
CA TYR A 384 -15.91 -15.45 -2.95
C TYR A 384 -17.14 -15.93 -3.76
N GLN A 385 -17.18 -17.21 -4.12
CA GLN A 385 -18.31 -17.80 -4.83
C GLN A 385 -19.57 -17.87 -3.95
N ALA A 386 -19.44 -18.18 -2.66
CA ALA A 386 -20.57 -18.20 -1.74
C ALA A 386 -21.20 -16.81 -1.59
N ALA A 387 -20.39 -15.76 -1.48
CA ALA A 387 -20.85 -14.36 -1.47
C ALA A 387 -21.62 -14.02 -2.75
N MET A 388 -21.05 -14.37 -3.92
CA MET A 388 -21.70 -14.17 -5.22
C MET A 388 -23.08 -14.84 -5.28
N ASN A 389 -23.13 -16.15 -4.97
CA ASN A 389 -24.37 -16.92 -5.01
C ASN A 389 -25.42 -16.32 -4.07
N MET A 390 -24.99 -15.89 -2.87
CA MET A 390 -25.87 -15.28 -1.88
C MET A 390 -26.50 -13.98 -2.39
N LEU A 391 -25.71 -13.10 -3.02
CA LEU A 391 -26.22 -11.86 -3.61
C LEU A 391 -27.09 -12.10 -4.85
N GLU A 392 -26.76 -13.08 -5.69
CA GLU A 392 -27.57 -13.48 -6.84
C GLU A 392 -28.93 -14.05 -6.42
N ASP A 393 -28.95 -14.90 -5.39
CA ASP A 393 -30.18 -15.45 -4.82
C ASP A 393 -30.99 -14.39 -4.07
N ALA A 394 -30.33 -13.42 -3.42
CA ALA A 394 -30.99 -12.25 -2.82
C ALA A 394 -31.76 -11.46 -3.88
N MET A 395 -31.09 -11.10 -4.99
CA MET A 395 -31.71 -10.36 -6.09
C MET A 395 -32.84 -11.14 -6.78
N ALA A 396 -32.78 -12.46 -6.78
CA ALA A 396 -33.79 -13.31 -7.38
C ALA A 396 -34.92 -13.74 -6.42
N GLY A 397 -34.85 -13.36 -5.14
CA GLY A 397 -35.81 -13.79 -4.11
C GLY A 397 -35.76 -15.30 -3.83
N ARG A 398 -34.59 -15.93 -3.97
CA ARG A 398 -34.37 -17.37 -3.79
C ARG A 398 -33.62 -17.73 -2.50
N LEU A 399 -33.31 -16.75 -1.65
CA LEU A 399 -32.59 -17.02 -0.41
C LEU A 399 -33.37 -18.00 0.50
N PRO A 400 -32.67 -18.92 1.19
CA PRO A 400 -33.23 -19.71 2.28
C PRO A 400 -33.83 -18.81 3.37
N GLY A 401 -34.82 -19.31 4.11
CA GLY A 401 -35.59 -18.53 5.09
C GLY A 401 -34.72 -17.71 6.08
N ASP A 402 -33.73 -18.35 6.69
CA ASP A 402 -32.86 -17.70 7.68
C ASP A 402 -32.03 -16.55 7.08
N LEU A 403 -31.61 -16.67 5.81
CA LEU A 403 -30.88 -15.62 5.10
C LEU A 403 -31.81 -14.56 4.52
N ALA A 404 -33.00 -14.95 4.06
CA ALA A 404 -34.01 -14.03 3.53
C ALA A 404 -34.48 -13.02 4.58
N VAL A 405 -34.51 -13.41 5.87
CA VAL A 405 -34.83 -12.52 6.99
C VAL A 405 -33.85 -11.33 7.06
N LEU A 406 -32.57 -11.54 6.78
CA LEU A 406 -31.53 -10.48 6.78
C LEU A 406 -31.77 -9.38 5.74
N MET A 407 -32.61 -9.63 4.74
CA MET A 407 -33.00 -8.62 3.77
C MET A 407 -34.10 -7.66 4.27
N THR A 408 -34.66 -7.90 5.44
CA THR A 408 -35.77 -7.09 6.00
C THR A 408 -35.24 -5.91 6.82
N ALA A 409 -36.00 -4.82 6.88
CA ALA A 409 -35.57 -3.58 7.55
C ALA A 409 -35.46 -3.67 9.07
N GLN A 410 -36.07 -4.70 9.69
CA GLN A 410 -36.09 -4.87 11.14
C GLN A 410 -34.89 -5.68 11.67
N THR A 411 -34.04 -6.21 10.79
CA THR A 411 -32.91 -7.06 11.21
C THR A 411 -31.69 -6.27 11.61
N GLY A 412 -31.04 -6.74 12.67
CA GLY A 412 -29.77 -6.22 13.17
C GLY A 412 -28.61 -7.20 12.98
N ILE A 413 -27.42 -6.77 13.41
CA ILE A 413 -26.21 -7.60 13.37
C ILE A 413 -26.35 -8.90 14.19
N VAL A 414 -27.18 -8.91 15.23
CA VAL A 414 -27.49 -10.12 16.01
C VAL A 414 -28.16 -11.19 15.15
N ASP A 415 -29.05 -10.79 14.24
CA ASP A 415 -29.71 -11.74 13.32
C ASP A 415 -28.72 -12.29 12.29
N ALA A 416 -27.82 -11.44 11.78
CA ALA A 416 -26.72 -11.87 10.92
C ALA A 416 -25.82 -12.88 11.64
N PHE A 417 -25.54 -12.68 12.92
CA PHE A 417 -24.76 -13.60 13.73
C PHE A 417 -25.46 -14.96 13.96
N ARG A 418 -26.76 -14.95 14.24
CA ARG A 418 -27.56 -16.19 14.34
C ARG A 418 -27.57 -16.95 13.02
N ALA A 419 -27.77 -16.25 11.89
CA ALA A 419 -27.69 -16.85 10.56
C ALA A 419 -26.30 -17.43 10.29
N ALA A 420 -25.24 -16.75 10.72
CA ALA A 420 -23.87 -17.23 10.60
C ALA A 420 -23.60 -18.49 11.42
N LEU A 421 -24.15 -18.61 12.64
CA LEU A 421 -24.06 -19.83 13.44
C LEU A 421 -24.76 -21.02 12.75
N THR A 422 -25.96 -20.80 12.20
CA THR A 422 -26.68 -21.82 11.42
C THR A 422 -25.90 -22.22 10.17
N LEU A 423 -25.39 -21.24 9.42
CA LEU A 423 -24.61 -21.48 8.20
C LEU A 423 -23.31 -22.22 8.52
N TYR A 424 -22.58 -21.82 9.57
CA TYR A 424 -21.36 -22.46 10.02
C TYR A 424 -21.57 -23.94 10.37
N ALA A 425 -22.70 -24.28 10.99
CA ALA A 425 -23.03 -25.66 11.35
C ALA A 425 -23.32 -26.56 10.13
N ALA A 426 -23.74 -25.98 9.01
CA ALA A 426 -24.21 -26.73 7.83
C ALA A 426 -23.31 -26.60 6.59
N THR A 427 -22.41 -25.63 6.55
CA THR A 427 -21.62 -25.30 5.36
C THR A 427 -20.45 -26.24 5.10
N ASP A 428 -20.14 -26.45 3.83
CA ASP A 428 -18.95 -27.15 3.32
C ASP A 428 -17.78 -26.21 3.00
N LEU A 429 -17.91 -24.91 3.32
CA LEU A 429 -16.83 -23.93 3.11
C LEU A 429 -15.54 -24.39 3.83
N PRO A 430 -14.38 -24.38 3.16
CA PRO A 430 -13.14 -24.92 3.72
C PRO A 430 -12.52 -23.98 4.78
N PRO A 431 -11.68 -24.50 5.71
CA PRO A 431 -10.82 -23.67 6.54
C PRO A 431 -9.93 -22.76 5.68
N ILE A 432 -9.55 -21.60 6.20
CA ILE A 432 -8.82 -20.57 5.45
C ILE A 432 -7.81 -19.85 6.33
N SER A 433 -6.64 -19.57 5.76
CA SER A 433 -5.55 -18.88 6.45
C SER A 433 -5.75 -17.36 6.48
N LEU A 434 -5.08 -16.68 7.42
CA LEU A 434 -5.10 -15.21 7.50
C LEU A 434 -4.57 -14.54 6.22
N SER A 435 -3.58 -15.14 5.55
CA SER A 435 -2.99 -14.62 4.30
C SER A 435 -3.92 -14.80 3.08
N GLU A 436 -4.88 -15.72 3.15
CA GLU A 436 -5.89 -15.92 2.11
C GLU A 436 -7.15 -15.06 2.34
N ARG A 437 -7.45 -14.72 3.60
CA ARG A 437 -8.68 -14.00 4.01
C ARG A 437 -9.00 -12.78 3.15
N ALA A 438 -8.02 -11.91 2.88
CA ALA A 438 -8.25 -10.68 2.12
C ALA A 438 -8.77 -10.93 0.69
N ARG A 439 -8.43 -12.09 0.09
CA ARG A 439 -8.88 -12.49 -1.25
C ARG A 439 -10.28 -13.10 -1.26
N ALA A 440 -10.85 -13.43 -0.11
CA ALA A 440 -12.18 -14.03 -0.01
C ALA A 440 -13.33 -13.03 -0.25
N TYR A 441 -13.11 -11.75 0.03
CA TYR A 441 -14.11 -10.70 -0.08
C TYR A 441 -14.37 -10.28 -1.53
N LEU A 442 -15.60 -9.88 -1.82
CA LEU A 442 -15.99 -9.27 -3.10
C LEU A 442 -15.33 -7.88 -3.28
N PRO A 443 -15.23 -7.36 -4.52
CA PRO A 443 -14.81 -5.99 -4.79
C PRO A 443 -15.67 -4.97 -4.04
N GLY A 444 -15.06 -4.10 -3.25
CA GLY A 444 -15.74 -3.16 -2.36
C GLY A 444 -15.83 -3.64 -0.91
N HIS A 445 -15.93 -4.94 -0.67
CA HIS A 445 -16.10 -5.51 0.68
C HIS A 445 -14.81 -5.59 1.46
N SER A 446 -14.92 -5.46 2.78
CA SER A 446 -13.80 -5.44 3.73
C SER A 446 -14.12 -6.24 5.00
N PRO A 447 -13.12 -6.73 5.76
CA PRO A 447 -13.39 -7.37 7.04
C PRO A 447 -14.12 -6.44 8.03
N ASN A 448 -15.20 -6.91 8.64
CA ASN A 448 -16.00 -6.09 9.57
C ASN A 448 -15.27 -5.76 10.86
N ALA A 449 -14.32 -6.61 11.26
CA ALA A 449 -13.45 -6.44 12.42
C ALA A 449 -11.98 -6.16 12.00
N ALA A 450 -11.77 -5.30 10.99
CA ALA A 450 -10.43 -4.91 10.54
C ALA A 450 -9.67 -4.05 11.57
N ARG A 451 -10.36 -3.13 12.25
CA ARG A 451 -9.82 -2.25 13.30
C ARG A 451 -10.61 -2.38 14.60
N PRO A 452 -10.01 -2.04 15.76
CA PRO A 452 -10.77 -1.77 16.97
C PRO A 452 -11.75 -0.61 16.74
N VAL A 453 -13.00 -0.77 17.16
CA VAL A 453 -14.09 0.16 16.86
C VAL A 453 -14.59 0.84 18.13
N TYR A 454 -14.77 2.16 18.10
CA TYR A 454 -15.53 2.91 19.09
C TYR A 454 -17.01 2.54 18.97
N PRO A 455 -17.66 2.07 20.05
CA PRO A 455 -19.07 1.72 20.01
C PRO A 455 -19.91 2.95 19.67
N ARG A 456 -20.94 2.77 18.84
CA ARG A 456 -21.87 3.83 18.46
C ARG A 456 -23.15 3.77 19.28
N GLN A 457 -23.77 4.92 19.48
CA GLN A 457 -25.14 4.99 19.97
C GLN A 457 -26.10 4.83 18.79
N LYS A 458 -27.25 4.21 19.07
CA LYS A 458 -28.32 4.07 18.08
C LYS A 458 -28.75 5.44 17.56
N ARG A 459 -28.88 5.56 16.24
CA ARG A 459 -29.33 6.80 15.61
C ARG A 459 -30.84 6.98 15.87
N ASP A 460 -31.21 8.07 16.54
CA ASP A 460 -32.61 8.50 16.60
C ASP A 460 -33.01 9.05 15.23
N THR A 461 -33.91 8.35 14.53
CA THR A 461 -34.38 8.70 13.19
C THR A 461 -35.25 9.96 13.12
N ASP A 462 -35.65 10.52 14.28
CA ASP A 462 -36.62 11.62 14.37
C ASP A 462 -36.03 12.99 14.72
N VAL A 463 -34.72 13.12 14.90
CA VAL A 463 -34.09 14.41 15.13
C VAL A 463 -33.20 14.77 13.94
N PRO A 464 -33.57 15.76 13.10
CA PRO A 464 -32.59 16.33 12.20
C PRO A 464 -31.53 16.99 13.08
N GLU A 465 -30.34 16.39 13.16
CA GLU A 465 -29.13 17.07 13.62
C GLU A 465 -28.89 18.25 12.67
N MET A 466 -29.54 19.38 12.95
CA MET A 466 -28.97 20.68 12.68
C MET A 466 -27.90 20.88 13.74
N ASP A 467 -26.72 20.31 13.51
CA ASP A 467 -25.54 20.76 14.23
C ASP A 467 -24.72 21.72 13.39
N GLY A 468 -24.36 22.81 14.04
CA GLY A 468 -23.79 24.00 13.45
C GLY A 468 -22.45 23.73 12.78
N GLY A 469 -22.18 24.44 11.70
CA GLY A 469 -20.85 24.48 11.13
C GLY A 469 -19.84 24.96 12.18
N GLY A 470 -18.90 24.08 12.53
CA GLY A 470 -17.68 24.47 13.23
C GLY A 470 -17.32 23.55 14.38
N GLU A 471 -16.55 22.49 14.09
CA GLU A 471 -15.33 22.12 14.83
C GLU A 471 -14.76 20.85 14.18
N LEU A 472 -13.75 21.04 13.32
CA LEU A 472 -12.90 19.97 12.83
C LEU A 472 -11.70 19.87 13.76
N GLY A 473 -11.55 18.73 14.43
CA GLY A 473 -10.25 18.21 14.87
C GLY A 473 -9.84 18.56 16.30
N ALA A 474 -10.38 17.85 17.28
CA ALA A 474 -9.70 17.62 18.56
C ALA A 474 -10.26 16.34 19.23
N ALA A 475 -9.96 15.17 18.66
CA ALA A 475 -9.97 13.93 19.43
C ALA A 475 -8.51 13.64 19.82
N GLY A 476 -8.21 13.83 21.10
CA GLY A 476 -6.87 13.76 21.65
C GLY A 476 -6.30 12.34 21.64
N HIS A 477 -5.09 12.22 21.08
CA HIS A 477 -4.13 11.19 21.48
C HIS A 477 -3.16 11.85 22.47
N GLU A 478 -3.24 11.46 23.75
CA GLU A 478 -2.16 11.73 24.70
C GLU A 478 -0.99 10.76 24.43
N GLU A 479 -0.03 11.17 23.62
CA GLU A 479 1.27 10.51 23.56
C GLU A 479 2.09 10.86 24.83
N LYS A 480 2.50 9.83 25.57
CA LYS A 480 3.43 9.99 26.70
C LYS A 480 4.78 10.52 26.20
N PRO A 481 5.41 11.49 26.90
CA PRO A 481 6.68 12.06 26.44
C PRO A 481 7.81 11.02 26.50
N ARG A 482 8.54 10.85 25.39
CA ARG A 482 9.87 10.23 25.38
C ARG A 482 10.90 11.26 25.83
N GLU A 483 11.71 10.91 26.83
CA GLU A 483 12.87 11.70 27.24
C GLU A 483 13.92 11.75 26.12
N VAL A 484 14.39 12.96 25.80
CA VAL A 484 15.47 13.21 24.84
C VAL A 484 16.79 13.26 25.60
N PRO A 485 17.85 12.52 25.20
CA PRO A 485 19.19 12.73 25.73
C PRO A 485 19.75 14.06 25.21
N GLN A 486 20.29 14.87 26.13
CA GLN A 486 21.05 16.07 25.81
C GLN A 486 22.38 15.71 25.11
N GLN A 487 22.65 16.46 24.04
CA GLN A 487 23.95 16.95 23.54
C GLN A 487 24.15 16.70 22.05
N ALA A 488 24.23 17.79 21.28
CA ALA A 488 25.28 18.04 20.29
C ALA A 488 25.11 19.47 19.73
N GLU A 489 25.79 20.44 20.33
CA GLU A 489 26.19 21.67 19.65
C GLU A 489 27.23 21.31 18.57
N GLY A 490 27.09 21.90 17.37
CA GLY A 490 28.08 21.75 16.31
C GLY A 490 27.94 22.86 15.26
N ASN A 491 28.91 23.77 15.26
CA ASN A 491 29.14 24.88 14.32
C ASN A 491 29.10 24.45 12.84
N ASP A 492 28.46 25.25 11.99
CA ASP A 492 28.59 25.19 10.53
C ASP A 492 29.42 26.41 10.02
N PRO A 493 30.58 26.20 9.35
CA PRO A 493 31.53 27.26 9.01
C PRO A 493 31.31 27.91 7.63
N ASP A 494 30.07 28.26 7.28
CA ASP A 494 29.74 28.90 5.98
C ASP A 494 29.34 30.39 6.10
N MET A 495 29.66 31.03 7.22
CA MET A 495 29.35 32.45 7.49
C MET A 495 30.41 33.45 7.00
N GLU A 496 31.28 33.11 6.04
CA GLU A 496 32.21 34.08 5.44
C GLU A 496 32.46 33.83 3.93
N ILE A 497 31.52 34.25 3.09
CA ILE A 497 31.82 34.61 1.69
C ILE A 497 31.14 35.96 1.40
N SER A 498 31.93 36.97 1.02
CA SER A 498 31.41 38.29 0.62
C SER A 498 30.80 38.25 -0.80
N PRO A 499 29.74 39.01 -1.11
CA PRO A 499 29.12 38.99 -2.43
C PRO A 499 29.93 39.82 -3.43
N GLU A 500 30.36 39.23 -4.54
CA GLU A 500 30.85 39.98 -5.71
C GLU A 500 29.70 40.38 -6.65
N ASP A 501 29.76 41.63 -7.09
CA ASP A 501 28.85 42.30 -8.02
C ASP A 501 28.90 41.69 -9.42
N ILE A 502 27.73 41.39 -10.00
CA ILE A 502 27.57 41.21 -11.44
C ILE A 502 26.45 42.13 -11.94
N GLN A 503 26.84 43.33 -12.37
CA GLN A 503 26.06 44.19 -13.26
C GLN A 503 26.21 43.67 -14.70
N GLY A 504 25.11 43.49 -15.43
CA GLY A 504 25.22 43.21 -16.88
C GLY A 504 24.00 42.67 -17.62
N THR A 505 22.96 43.52 -17.75
CA THR A 505 22.10 43.67 -18.95
C THR A 505 21.50 42.46 -19.67
N GLY A 506 20.18 42.28 -19.55
CA GLY A 506 19.35 41.52 -20.49
C GLY A 506 17.91 41.33 -20.00
N GLY A 507 17.02 42.28 -20.31
CA GLY A 507 15.67 42.35 -19.74
C GLY A 507 14.70 41.26 -20.21
N ARG A 508 13.92 40.73 -19.26
CA ARG A 508 12.61 40.09 -19.50
C ARG A 508 11.73 40.18 -18.23
N VAL A 509 10.87 41.21 -18.27
CA VAL A 509 9.54 41.41 -17.67
C VAL A 509 9.07 40.42 -16.59
N GLY A 510 8.84 40.94 -15.38
CA GLY A 510 7.59 40.64 -14.65
C GLY A 510 7.63 39.77 -13.39
N VAL A 511 8.60 39.92 -12.49
CA VAL A 511 8.44 39.50 -11.08
C VAL A 511 8.85 40.67 -10.19
N GLY A 512 7.86 41.30 -9.54
CA GLY A 512 8.13 42.29 -8.51
C GLY A 512 8.84 41.61 -7.35
N ILE A 513 10.13 41.91 -7.19
CA ILE A 513 10.90 41.60 -6.00
C ILE A 513 10.20 42.34 -4.84
N PRO A 514 9.66 41.67 -3.81
CA PRO A 514 9.25 42.37 -2.61
C PRO A 514 10.54 42.89 -1.98
N MET A 515 10.75 44.21 -2.04
CA MET A 515 11.77 44.86 -1.22
C MET A 515 11.48 44.47 0.23
N PRO A 516 12.43 43.87 0.97
CA PRO A 516 12.26 43.73 2.40
C PRO A 516 12.13 45.15 2.96
N ALA A 517 10.99 45.44 3.60
CA ALA A 517 10.86 46.67 4.38
C ALA A 517 12.04 46.70 5.36
N LYS A 518 12.91 47.70 5.20
CA LYS A 518 14.06 47.95 6.07
C LYS A 518 13.51 48.30 7.46
N VAL A 519 13.24 47.30 8.28
CA VAL A 519 13.00 47.50 9.72
C VAL A 519 14.38 47.67 10.35
N MET A 520 14.87 48.91 10.38
CA MET A 520 15.99 49.27 11.25
C MET A 520 15.45 49.45 12.66
N GLY A 521 15.67 48.43 13.47
CA GLY A 521 15.41 48.39 14.89
C GLY A 521 15.62 46.96 15.36
N SER A 522 16.44 46.75 16.39
CA SER A 522 16.40 45.48 17.08
C SER A 522 14.95 45.30 17.53
N GLY A 523 14.29 44.27 17.01
CA GLY A 523 13.04 43.83 17.57
C GLY A 523 13.35 43.47 19.01
N ARG A 524 13.13 44.43 19.94
CA ARG A 524 13.01 44.14 21.36
C ARG A 524 12.01 43.01 21.39
N GLY A 525 12.49 41.80 21.65
CA GLY A 525 11.62 40.65 21.86
C GLY A 525 10.63 41.12 22.90
N VAL A 526 9.38 41.34 22.50
CA VAL A 526 8.30 41.44 23.46
C VAL A 526 8.38 40.09 24.13
N GLN A 527 8.86 40.09 25.37
CA GLN A 527 9.03 38.87 26.14
C GLN A 527 7.61 38.34 26.32
N GLY A 528 7.21 37.45 25.41
CA GLY A 528 5.89 36.84 25.42
C GLY A 528 5.68 36.18 26.76
N LEU A 529 4.43 36.18 27.21
CA LEU A 529 4.03 35.53 28.45
C LEU A 529 4.60 34.10 28.49
N LYS A 530 5.24 33.72 29.60
CA LYS A 530 5.72 32.34 29.79
C LYS A 530 4.51 31.39 29.79
N GLY A 531 4.52 30.40 28.89
CA GLY A 531 3.49 29.36 28.76
C GLY A 531 2.55 29.58 27.57
N GLY A 532 2.42 28.57 26.71
CA GLY A 532 1.64 28.55 25.46
C GLY A 532 2.01 27.30 24.65
N TRP A 533 1.05 26.73 23.93
CA TRP A 533 1.22 25.49 23.16
C TRP A 533 2.01 25.77 21.88
N PRO A 534 3.13 25.06 21.63
CA PRO A 534 3.84 25.22 20.37
C PRO A 534 3.01 24.65 19.22
N TYR A 535 3.01 25.36 18.10
CA TYR A 535 2.37 24.96 16.85
C TYR A 535 3.37 25.06 15.70
N ARG A 536 3.23 24.15 14.76
CA ARG A 536 4.01 24.14 13.53
C ARG A 536 3.44 25.13 12.52
N GLU A 537 4.32 25.90 11.87
CA GLU A 537 3.95 26.85 10.81
C GLU A 537 4.42 26.31 9.46
N TRP A 538 3.57 26.36 8.44
CA TRP A 538 3.95 25.91 7.09
C TRP A 538 4.85 26.94 6.40
N ASP A 539 6.04 26.52 5.97
CA ASP A 539 6.91 27.33 5.10
C ASP A 539 6.67 26.98 3.63
N TYR A 540 6.07 27.90 2.87
CA TYR A 540 5.75 27.65 1.47
C TYR A 540 6.99 27.50 0.56
N ARG A 541 8.15 28.05 0.96
CA ARG A 541 9.39 27.98 0.16
C ARG A 541 10.10 26.65 0.38
N GLN A 542 10.08 26.17 1.61
CA GLN A 542 10.73 24.91 1.99
C GLN A 542 9.79 23.71 1.86
N GLN A 543 8.49 23.97 1.61
CA GLN A 543 7.42 22.96 1.57
C GLN A 543 7.46 22.02 2.76
N SER A 544 7.74 22.58 3.94
CA SER A 544 7.84 21.84 5.18
C SER A 544 7.30 22.67 6.34
N TYR A 545 6.90 21.97 7.40
CA TYR A 545 6.49 22.61 8.63
C TYR A 545 7.71 22.97 9.47
N LYS A 546 7.76 24.22 9.93
CA LYS A 546 8.72 24.67 10.93
C LYS A 546 8.16 24.37 12.31
N GLU A 547 8.76 23.40 12.98
CA GLU A 547 8.34 22.95 14.30
C GLU A 547 8.55 24.03 15.36
N ASN A 548 7.59 24.14 16.29
CA ASN A 548 7.58 25.09 17.40
C ASN A 548 7.72 26.58 16.99
N TRP A 549 7.45 26.92 15.72
CA TRP A 549 7.64 28.28 15.19
C TRP A 549 6.57 29.25 15.68
N ALA A 550 5.32 28.79 15.81
CA ALA A 550 4.23 29.56 16.38
C ALA A 550 3.93 29.09 17.80
N ARG A 551 3.43 29.99 18.66
CA ARG A 551 2.95 29.63 20.01
C ARG A 551 1.56 30.18 20.22
N VAL A 552 0.63 29.30 20.59
CA VAL A 552 -0.75 29.65 20.89
C VAL A 552 -0.89 29.83 22.40
N HIS A 553 -1.37 31.01 22.78
CA HIS A 553 -1.68 31.33 24.16
C HIS A 553 -3.19 31.36 24.33
N GLU A 554 -3.75 30.36 24.98
CA GLU A 554 -5.15 30.40 25.37
C GLU A 554 -5.33 31.45 26.46
N ARG A 555 -6.19 32.43 26.19
CA ARG A 555 -6.54 33.47 27.14
C ARG A 555 -8.04 33.42 27.36
N PRO A 556 -8.51 33.13 28.58
CA PRO A 556 -9.93 33.23 28.86
C PRO A 556 -10.36 34.69 28.68
N LEU A 557 -11.37 34.91 27.84
CA LEU A 557 -11.98 36.22 27.63
C LEU A 557 -12.58 36.69 28.96
N ARG A 558 -12.02 37.77 29.52
CA ARG A 558 -12.46 38.34 30.81
C ARG A 558 -13.81 39.05 30.71
N GLU A 559 -14.17 39.56 29.54
CA GLU A 559 -15.43 40.29 29.34
C GLU A 559 -16.38 39.43 28.48
N ARG A 560 -17.52 39.06 29.07
CA ARG A 560 -18.65 38.35 28.43
C ARG A 560 -19.85 39.27 28.24
N ASP A 561 -19.61 40.57 28.09
CA ASP A 561 -20.68 41.57 27.94
C ASP A 561 -21.02 41.75 26.45
N GLU A 562 -21.95 40.93 26.00
CA GLU A 562 -22.46 40.90 24.63
C GLU A 562 -23.01 42.27 24.18
N THR A 563 -23.66 43.00 25.09
CA THR A 563 -24.19 44.34 24.86
C THR A 563 -23.11 45.35 24.50
N LYS A 564 -21.95 45.28 25.17
CA LYS A 564 -20.80 46.15 24.91
C LYS A 564 -20.12 45.81 23.58
N ALA A 565 -20.06 44.51 23.23
CA ALA A 565 -19.54 44.07 21.93
C ALA A 565 -20.40 44.56 20.77
N ILE A 566 -21.73 44.52 20.90
CA ILE A 566 -22.67 45.06 19.90
C ILE A 566 -22.48 46.59 19.76
N ALA A 567 -22.32 47.31 20.87
CA ALA A 567 -22.09 48.76 20.84
C ALA A 567 -20.78 49.14 20.13
N ILE A 568 -19.68 48.45 20.44
CA ILE A 568 -18.36 48.67 19.80
C ILE A 568 -18.42 48.29 18.32
N ALA A 569 -19.05 47.18 17.96
CA ALA A 569 -19.21 46.77 16.56
C ALA A 569 -19.99 47.81 15.75
N ALA A 570 -21.02 48.42 16.34
CA ALA A 570 -21.78 49.51 15.73
C ALA A 570 -20.96 50.80 15.61
N GLU A 571 -20.20 51.18 16.65
CA GLU A 571 -19.37 52.38 16.67
C GLU A 571 -18.26 52.34 15.59
N TYR A 572 -17.65 51.17 15.37
CA TYR A 572 -16.51 51.01 14.45
C TYR A 572 -16.86 50.33 13.11
N ASP A 573 -18.14 50.14 12.79
CA ASP A 573 -18.61 49.47 11.56
C ASP A 573 -17.97 50.05 10.28
N GLY A 574 -17.89 51.38 10.19
CA GLY A 574 -17.26 52.05 9.04
C GLY A 574 -15.76 51.76 8.89
N THR A 575 -15.05 51.51 10.00
CA THR A 575 -13.63 51.14 9.99
C THR A 575 -13.46 49.66 9.68
N LEU A 576 -14.32 48.80 10.23
CA LEU A 576 -14.36 47.37 9.92
C LEU A 576 -14.64 47.10 8.43
N ARG A 577 -15.58 47.83 7.83
CA ARG A 577 -15.87 47.73 6.38
C ARG A 577 -14.68 48.12 5.53
N ARG A 578 -13.97 49.20 5.88
CA ARG A 578 -12.76 49.65 5.18
C ARG A 578 -11.62 48.66 5.30
N LEU A 579 -11.41 48.08 6.49
CA LEU A 579 -10.40 47.04 6.72
C LEU A 579 -10.73 45.77 5.92
N LYS A 580 -12.01 45.35 5.91
CA LYS A 580 -12.48 44.21 5.13
C LYS A 580 -12.28 44.42 3.63
N TRP A 581 -12.58 45.63 3.13
CA TRP A 581 -12.34 46.00 1.73
C TRP A 581 -10.84 46.02 1.39
N ALA A 582 -10.00 46.59 2.25
CA ALA A 582 -8.55 46.61 2.04
C ALA A 582 -7.95 45.19 2.02
N LEU A 583 -8.40 44.30 2.91
CA LEU A 583 -8.00 42.89 2.94
C LEU A 583 -8.51 42.10 1.73
N GLN A 584 -9.73 42.39 1.25
CA GLN A 584 -10.26 41.79 0.03
C GLN A 584 -9.54 42.29 -1.23
N ALA A 585 -9.18 43.57 -1.28
CA ALA A 585 -8.44 44.17 -2.39
C ALA A 585 -6.98 43.68 -2.48
N GLN A 586 -6.39 43.24 -1.37
CA GLN A 586 -5.05 42.64 -1.33
C GLN A 586 -5.02 41.15 -1.70
N LYS A 587 -6.17 40.48 -1.83
CA LYS A 587 -6.18 39.09 -2.34
C LYS A 587 -5.84 39.11 -3.84
N PRO A 588 -4.77 38.43 -4.29
CA PRO A 588 -4.44 38.38 -5.71
C PRO A 588 -5.61 37.79 -6.48
N THR A 589 -6.23 38.61 -7.31
CA THR A 589 -7.40 38.21 -8.10
C THR A 589 -6.91 37.36 -9.27
N ARG A 590 -6.84 36.04 -9.08
CA ARG A 590 -6.87 35.15 -10.24
C ARG A 590 -8.19 35.44 -10.98
N MET A 591 -8.13 35.68 -12.29
CA MET A 591 -9.32 35.97 -13.09
C MET A 591 -10.37 34.88 -12.86
N ALA A 592 -11.56 35.28 -12.41
CA ALA A 592 -12.62 34.34 -12.07
C ALA A 592 -13.07 33.58 -13.33
N PRO A 593 -13.21 32.25 -13.28
CA PRO A 593 -13.69 31.46 -14.41
C PRO A 593 -15.10 31.90 -14.84
N ARG A 594 -15.36 31.91 -16.15
CA ARG A 594 -16.70 32.15 -16.69
C ARG A 594 -17.56 30.93 -16.46
N ARG A 595 -18.64 31.10 -15.70
CA ARG A 595 -19.60 30.05 -15.31
C ARG A 595 -20.67 29.80 -16.37
N ARG A 596 -21.35 28.65 -16.30
CA ARG A 596 -22.48 28.25 -17.17
C ARG A 596 -22.21 28.28 -18.67
N GLN A 597 -21.03 27.85 -19.08
CA GLN A 597 -20.62 27.78 -20.48
C GLN A 597 -21.04 26.45 -21.10
N TYR A 598 -21.26 26.45 -22.42
CA TYR A 598 -21.60 25.25 -23.19
C TYR A 598 -20.39 24.32 -23.33
N GLU A 599 -19.18 24.89 -23.35
CA GLU A 599 -17.89 24.19 -23.42
C GLU A 599 -16.90 24.82 -22.44
N GLY A 600 -16.04 24.01 -21.82
CA GLY A 600 -15.05 24.46 -20.85
C GLY A 600 -14.21 23.31 -20.30
N ASP A 601 -13.15 23.65 -19.57
CA ASP A 601 -12.13 22.69 -19.11
C ASP A 601 -12.62 21.85 -17.91
N GLU A 602 -13.53 22.40 -17.12
CA GLU A 602 -14.07 21.79 -15.91
C GLU A 602 -15.60 21.90 -15.89
N PRO A 603 -16.34 20.93 -15.34
CA PRO A 603 -17.79 21.05 -15.15
C PRO A 603 -18.14 22.03 -14.01
N ASP A 604 -19.10 22.92 -14.26
CA ASP A 604 -19.71 23.80 -13.27
C ASP A 604 -20.76 23.01 -12.46
N LEU A 605 -20.38 22.58 -11.25
CA LEU A 605 -21.19 21.68 -10.43
C LEU A 605 -22.59 22.21 -10.12
N GLU A 606 -22.75 23.50 -9.82
CA GLU A 606 -24.10 24.06 -9.57
C GLU A 606 -24.95 24.06 -10.83
N ALA A 607 -24.35 24.37 -11.99
CA ALA A 607 -25.07 24.36 -13.26
C ALA A 607 -25.45 22.94 -13.69
N ALA A 608 -24.57 21.97 -13.45
CA ALA A 608 -24.84 20.55 -13.70
C ALA A 608 -25.95 20.01 -12.78
N VAL A 609 -25.90 20.32 -11.48
CA VAL A 609 -26.95 19.95 -10.51
C VAL A 609 -28.29 20.56 -10.93
N GLN A 610 -28.32 21.86 -11.24
CA GLN A 610 -29.54 22.53 -11.69
C GLN A 610 -30.08 21.92 -12.99
N PHE A 611 -29.21 21.59 -13.95
CA PHE A 611 -29.59 20.93 -15.20
C PHE A 611 -30.25 19.56 -14.93
N VAL A 612 -29.70 18.76 -14.01
CA VAL A 612 -30.28 17.46 -13.64
C VAL A 612 -31.62 17.63 -12.93
N VAL A 613 -31.71 18.58 -11.98
CA VAL A 613 -32.95 18.88 -11.25
C VAL A 613 -34.06 19.34 -12.20
N GLU A 614 -33.78 20.29 -13.09
CA GLU A 614 -34.76 20.80 -14.06
C GLU A 614 -35.17 19.75 -15.08
N ARG A 615 -34.23 18.92 -15.55
CA ARG A 615 -34.52 17.82 -16.47
C ARG A 615 -35.39 16.75 -15.82
N ARG A 616 -35.17 16.43 -14.54
CA ARG A 616 -36.02 15.52 -13.74
C ARG A 616 -37.40 16.12 -13.47
N ALA A 617 -37.50 17.44 -13.33
CA ALA A 617 -38.76 18.16 -13.21
C ALA A 617 -39.52 18.34 -14.55
N GLY A 618 -39.08 17.68 -15.64
CA GLY A 618 -39.73 17.73 -16.95
C GLY A 618 -39.53 19.02 -17.74
N ARG A 619 -38.57 19.87 -17.33
CA ARG A 619 -38.24 21.13 -18.03
C ARG A 619 -37.11 20.90 -19.03
N SER A 620 -36.91 21.85 -19.95
CA SER A 620 -35.79 21.86 -20.91
C SER A 620 -34.70 22.87 -20.48
N PRO A 621 -33.80 22.51 -19.55
CA PRO A 621 -32.72 23.38 -19.09
C PRO A 621 -31.69 23.68 -20.17
N LYS A 622 -31.03 24.83 -20.07
CA LYS A 622 -29.92 25.21 -20.96
C LYS A 622 -28.67 24.39 -20.61
N ALA A 623 -27.99 23.85 -21.62
CA ALA A 623 -26.84 22.94 -21.48
C ALA A 623 -25.51 23.62 -21.06
N GLY A 624 -25.56 24.79 -20.44
CA GLY A 624 -24.37 25.50 -19.98
C GLY A 624 -23.85 24.93 -18.66
N ILE A 625 -23.21 23.76 -18.69
CA ILE A 625 -22.75 23.04 -17.49
C ILE A 625 -21.23 23.08 -17.25
N TYR A 626 -20.49 23.92 -18.00
CA TYR A 626 -19.02 23.98 -17.92
C TYR A 626 -18.49 25.34 -17.45
N LEU A 627 -17.27 25.34 -16.92
CA LEU A 627 -16.45 26.49 -16.55
C LEU A 627 -15.42 26.74 -17.65
N GLN A 628 -15.32 27.96 -18.15
CA GLN A 628 -14.28 28.35 -19.11
C GLN A 628 -13.29 29.32 -18.49
N ARG A 629 -12.00 28.97 -18.51
CA ARG A 629 -10.89 29.84 -18.13
C ARG A 629 -10.21 30.31 -19.43
N ARG A 630 -10.46 31.55 -19.86
CA ARG A 630 -9.65 32.16 -20.93
C ARG A 630 -8.48 32.93 -20.29
N PRO A 631 -7.29 32.90 -20.90
CA PRO A 631 -6.16 33.72 -20.48
C PRO A 631 -6.46 35.22 -20.57
#